data_AF-A0A6L7SQJ5-F1
#
_entry.id   AF-A0A6L7SQJ5-F1
#
_cell.length_a   1.000
_cell.length_b   1.000
_cell.length_c   1.000
_cell.angle_alpha   90.00
_cell.angle_beta   90.00
_cell.angle_gamma   90.00
#
_symmetry.space_group_name_H-M   'P 1'
#
loop_
_entity.id
_entity.type
_entity.pdbx_description
1 polymer ?
#
loop_
_entity_poly.entity_id
_entity_poly.type
_entity_poly.pdbx_seq_one_letter_code
_entity_poly.pdbx_strand_id
1 'polypeptide(L)'
;MDEGCREETLQYLYDREKTNYAYRPIVKNVYLENGNKVEALTFVSRKDHKQFASLNSDNDIISIIRGAEGPMGTNADYVINTVTHLKEIGIHDSRLYRIANRLKTAL
;
A
#
# COMPACT_ATOMS: atom_id res chain seq x y z
N MET A 1 25.77 8.80 3.96
CA MET A 1 24.41 9.23 3.57
C MET A 1 24.45 10.73 3.48
N ASP A 2 24.08 11.29 2.34
CA ASP A 2 24.06 12.74 2.14
C ASP A 2 22.80 13.32 2.81
N GLU A 3 22.96 14.16 3.83
CA GLU A 3 21.86 14.69 4.65
C GLU A 3 20.92 15.59 3.85
N GLY A 4 21.39 16.24 2.78
CA GLY A 4 20.58 17.09 1.90
C GLY A 4 19.47 16.34 1.16
N CYS A 5 19.77 15.12 0.70
CA CYS A 5 18.80 14.27 0.01
C CYS A 5 17.65 13.79 0.94
N ARG A 6 17.91 13.70 2.25
CA ARG A 6 16.93 13.22 3.22
C ARG A 6 15.82 14.23 3.46
N GLU A 7 16.15 15.50 3.72
CA GLU A 7 15.14 16.52 4.04
C GLU A 7 14.23 16.79 2.84
N GLU A 8 14.80 16.88 1.64
CA GLU A 8 14.05 17.03 0.39
C GLU A 8 13.12 15.83 0.13
N THR A 9 13.62 14.60 0.33
CA THR A 9 12.81 13.39 0.20
C THR A 9 11.66 13.38 1.20
N LEU A 10 11.92 13.77 2.44
CA LEU A 10 10.89 13.85 3.48
C LEU A 10 9.83 14.88 3.11
N GLN A 11 10.24 16.08 2.71
CA GLN A 11 9.31 17.14 2.31
C GLN A 11 8.44 16.68 1.14
N TYR A 12 9.04 16.10 0.11
CA TYR A 12 8.31 15.50 -1.02
C TYR A 12 7.27 14.45 -0.59
N LEU A 13 7.66 13.51 0.27
CA LEU A 13 6.75 12.48 0.78
C LEU A 13 5.62 13.10 1.62
N TYR A 14 5.93 14.11 2.43
CA TYR A 14 4.92 14.82 3.21
C TYR A 14 3.91 15.53 2.32
N ASP A 15 4.35 16.22 1.28
CA ASP A 15 3.46 16.95 0.38
C ASP A 15 2.54 15.98 -0.40
N ARG A 16 3.09 14.86 -0.85
CA ARG A 16 2.31 13.81 -1.54
C ARG A 16 1.26 13.18 -0.63
N GLU A 17 1.65 12.77 0.58
CA GLU A 17 0.78 11.99 1.47
C GLU A 17 -0.18 12.87 2.31
N LYS A 18 0.16 14.14 2.57
CA LYS A 18 -0.69 15.08 3.34
C LYS A 18 -1.76 15.77 2.50
N THR A 19 -1.78 15.63 1.18
CA THR A 19 -2.73 16.34 0.29
C THR A 19 -4.19 16.23 0.77
N ASN A 20 -4.59 15.09 1.35
CA ASN A 20 -5.92 14.93 1.98
C ASN A 20 -5.86 14.39 3.43
N TYR A 21 -4.69 14.40 4.07
CA TYR A 21 -4.48 13.86 5.44
C TYR A 21 -5.00 12.42 5.67
N ALA A 22 -5.18 11.63 4.62
CA ALA A 22 -5.66 10.25 4.70
C ALA A 22 -4.63 9.31 5.36
N TYR A 23 -3.36 9.72 5.39
CA TYR A 23 -2.25 9.02 6.02
C TYR A 23 -1.66 9.82 7.18
N ARG A 24 -1.07 9.12 8.16
CA ARG A 24 -0.26 9.72 9.22
C ARG A 24 1.14 9.10 9.26
N PRO A 25 2.19 9.89 9.49
CA PRO A 25 3.54 9.38 9.68
C PRO A 25 3.66 8.68 11.04
N ILE A 26 4.33 7.54 11.08
CA ILE A 26 4.76 6.87 12.30
C ILE A 26 6.19 6.34 12.11
N VAL A 27 6.97 6.27 13.18
CA VAL A 27 8.25 5.55 13.16
C VAL A 27 8.02 4.14 13.67
N LYS A 28 8.45 3.14 12.91
CA LYS A 28 8.35 1.72 13.25
C LYS A 28 9.69 1.05 13.15
N ASN A 29 9.92 0.11 14.06
CA ASN A 29 11.01 -0.84 13.92
C ASN A 29 10.68 -1.83 12.81
N VAL A 30 11.56 -1.95 11.83
CA VAL A 30 11.46 -2.90 10.73
C VAL A 30 12.70 -3.80 10.69
N TYR A 31 12.54 -4.99 10.13
CA TYR A 31 13.64 -5.92 9.91
C TYR A 31 14.05 -5.84 8.44
N LEU A 32 15.34 -5.65 8.21
CA LEU A 32 15.95 -5.76 6.89
C LEU A 32 16.21 -7.24 6.57
N GLU A 33 16.46 -7.56 5.30
CA GLU A 33 16.73 -8.94 4.85
C GLU A 33 17.93 -9.59 5.57
N ASN A 34 18.92 -8.78 5.95
CA ASN A 34 20.09 -9.25 6.71
C ASN A 34 19.80 -9.46 8.21
N GLY A 35 18.55 -9.33 8.65
CA GLY A 35 18.13 -9.47 10.05
C GLY A 35 18.31 -8.22 10.91
N ASN A 36 18.93 -7.15 10.39
CA ASN A 36 19.11 -5.93 11.15
C ASN A 36 17.78 -5.24 11.42
N LYS A 37 17.63 -4.74 12.64
CA LYS A 37 16.49 -3.95 13.06
C LYS A 37 16.83 -2.47 12.92
N VAL A 38 15.99 -1.73 12.20
CA VAL A 38 16.15 -0.29 11.98
C VAL A 38 14.84 0.47 12.22
N GLU A 39 14.93 1.76 12.49
CA GLU A 39 13.78 2.65 12.52
C GLU A 39 13.44 3.15 11.13
N ALA A 40 12.18 3.01 10.72
CA ALA A 40 11.68 3.46 9.43
C ALA A 40 10.47 4.39 9.61
N LEU A 41 10.48 5.53 8.91
CA LEU A 41 9.30 6.36 8.73
C LEU A 41 8.30 5.62 7.83
N THR A 42 7.08 5.46 8.31
CA THR A 42 5.99 4.77 7.62
C THR A 42 4.75 5.65 7.59
N PHE A 43 4.15 5.82 6.41
CA PHE A 43 2.86 6.49 6.26
C PHE A 43 1.75 5.44 6.35
N VAL A 44 0.88 5.55 7.37
CA VAL A 44 -0.20 4.58 7.61
C VAL A 44 -1.56 5.23 7.46
N SER A 45 -2.52 4.51 6.86
CA SER A 45 -3.88 5.02 6.68
C SER A 45 -4.53 5.33 8.03
N ARG A 46 -5.23 6.46 8.09
CA ARG A 46 -5.99 6.91 9.24
C ARG A 46 -7.36 6.25 9.28
N LYS A 47 -7.64 5.45 10.32
CA LYS A 47 -8.92 4.74 10.48
C LYS A 47 -10.12 5.66 10.72
N ASP A 48 -9.88 6.87 11.22
CA ASP A 48 -10.88 7.91 11.46
C ASP A 48 -11.15 8.80 10.24
N HIS A 49 -10.43 8.58 9.13
CA HIS A 49 -10.58 9.38 7.93
C HIS A 49 -11.79 8.93 7.10
N LYS A 50 -12.52 9.89 6.50
CA LYS A 50 -13.74 9.62 5.70
C LYS A 50 -13.53 8.67 4.50
N GLN A 51 -12.29 8.56 4.01
CA GLN A 51 -11.93 7.66 2.90
C GLN A 51 -11.45 6.29 3.37
N PHE A 52 -11.38 6.05 4.68
CA PHE A 52 -11.00 4.75 5.22
C PHE A 52 -12.18 3.79 5.13
N ALA A 53 -12.08 2.82 4.23
CA ALA A 53 -13.06 1.76 4.10
C ALA A 53 -12.71 0.59 5.02
N SER A 54 -13.50 0.36 6.07
CA SER A 54 -13.34 -0.77 7.00
C SER A 54 -13.95 -2.06 6.42
N LEU A 55 -13.42 -2.52 5.29
CA LEU A 55 -13.92 -3.72 4.61
C LEU A 55 -13.21 -4.98 5.12
N ASN A 56 -13.98 -5.93 5.65
CA ASN A 56 -13.45 -7.20 6.14
C ASN A 56 -13.83 -8.39 5.24
N SER A 57 -14.89 -8.26 4.43
CA SER A 57 -15.34 -9.27 3.48
C SER A 57 -14.49 -9.23 2.21
N ASP A 58 -13.87 -10.36 1.84
CA ASP A 58 -13.15 -10.48 0.57
C ASP A 58 -14.08 -10.22 -0.63
N ASN A 59 -15.37 -10.54 -0.53
CA ASN A 59 -16.35 -10.29 -1.60
C ASN A 59 -16.60 -8.80 -1.80
N ASP A 60 -16.77 -8.04 -0.71
CA ASP A 60 -17.03 -6.61 -0.77
C ASP A 60 -15.81 -5.88 -1.32
N ILE A 61 -14.62 -6.28 -0.86
CA ILE A 61 -13.34 -5.78 -1.37
C ILE A 61 -13.23 -6.02 -2.89
N ILE A 62 -13.47 -7.25 -3.35
CA ILE A 62 -13.40 -7.58 -4.78
C ILE A 62 -14.44 -6.81 -5.59
N SER A 63 -15.66 -6.67 -5.08
CA SER A 63 -16.72 -5.91 -5.74
C SER A 63 -16.32 -4.45 -5.96
N ILE A 64 -15.72 -3.82 -4.95
CA ILE A 64 -15.24 -2.44 -5.03
C ILE A 64 -14.05 -2.34 -5.98
N ILE A 65 -13.06 -3.23 -5.87
CA ILE A 65 -11.86 -3.22 -6.73
C ILE A 65 -12.26 -3.35 -8.21
N ARG A 66 -13.21 -4.23 -8.54
CA ARG A 66 -13.64 -4.44 -9.93
C ARG A 66 -14.35 -3.24 -10.55
N GLY A 67 -15.05 -2.45 -9.74
CA GLY A 67 -15.78 -1.28 -10.20
C GLY A 67 -14.99 0.03 -10.16
N ALA A 68 -13.74 0.00 -9.68
CA ALA A 68 -12.94 1.20 -9.46
C ALA A 68 -11.90 1.41 -10.56
N GLU A 69 -11.87 2.61 -11.12
CA GLU A 69 -10.92 3.06 -12.13
C GLU A 69 -10.47 4.49 -11.80
N GLY A 70 -9.20 4.78 -12.06
CA GLY A 70 -8.65 6.12 -11.94
C GLY A 70 -7.78 6.48 -13.15
N PRO A 71 -7.12 7.64 -13.13
CA PRO A 71 -6.31 8.13 -14.26
C PRO A 71 -5.18 7.18 -14.69
N MET A 72 -4.76 6.27 -13.81
CA MET A 72 -3.68 5.31 -14.04
C MET A 72 -4.17 3.90 -14.40
N GLY A 73 -5.48 3.73 -14.67
CA GLY A 73 -6.10 2.46 -15.01
C GLY A 73 -6.98 1.87 -13.90
N THR A 74 -7.31 0.58 -14.03
CA THR A 74 -8.24 -0.10 -13.11
C THR A 74 -7.57 -0.41 -11.77
N ASN A 75 -8.36 -0.40 -10.70
CA ASN A 75 -7.87 -0.82 -9.39
C ASN A 75 -7.50 -2.31 -9.37
N ALA A 76 -8.17 -3.13 -10.20
CA ALA A 76 -7.85 -4.54 -10.37
C ALA A 76 -6.42 -4.75 -10.89
N ASP A 77 -6.02 -4.01 -11.93
CA ASP A 77 -4.65 -4.06 -12.47
C ASP A 77 -3.63 -3.62 -11.43
N TYR A 78 -3.92 -2.55 -10.69
CA TYR A 78 -3.07 -2.10 -9.59
C TYR A 78 -2.83 -3.20 -8.54
N VAL A 79 -3.89 -3.86 -8.07
CA VAL A 79 -3.80 -4.94 -7.06
C VAL A 79 -3.06 -6.16 -7.62
N ILE A 80 -3.35 -6.55 -8.86
CA ILE A 80 -2.70 -7.69 -9.52
C ILE A 80 -1.20 -7.45 -9.69
N ASN A 81 -0.81 -6.28 -10.20
CA ASN A 81 0.60 -5.92 -10.40
C ASN A 81 1.35 -5.82 -9.07
N THR A 82 0.72 -5.24 -8.04
CA THR A 82 1.27 -5.19 -6.69
C THR A 82 1.56 -6.60 -6.16
N VAL A 83 0.61 -7.52 -6.27
CA VAL A 83 0.81 -8.91 -5.83
C VAL A 83 1.91 -9.62 -6.62
N THR A 84 1.98 -9.41 -7.93
CA THR A 84 3.06 -9.98 -8.77
C THR A 84 4.41 -9.50 -8.26
N HIS A 85 4.58 -8.20 -8.03
CA HIS A 85 5.86 -7.66 -7.58
C HIS A 85 6.23 -8.08 -6.15
N LEU A 86 5.25 -8.13 -5.23
CA LEU A 86 5.47 -8.65 -3.88
C LEU A 86 5.97 -10.11 -3.89
N LYS A 87 5.46 -10.95 -4.82
CA LYS A 87 5.95 -12.32 -5.00
C LYS A 87 7.39 -12.37 -5.50
N GLU A 88 7.74 -11.50 -6.46
CA GLU A 88 9.10 -11.44 -7.03
C GLU A 88 10.15 -11.10 -5.96
N ILE A 89 9.80 -10.25 -5.00
CA ILE A 89 10.68 -9.87 -3.88
C ILE A 89 10.49 -10.74 -2.62
N GLY A 90 9.76 -11.85 -2.73
CA GLY A 90 9.61 -12.83 -1.64
C GLY A 90 8.67 -12.45 -0.48
N ILE A 91 7.84 -11.40 -0.62
CA ILE A 91 6.88 -10.99 0.41
C ILE A 91 5.57 -11.74 0.25
N HIS A 92 5.26 -12.63 1.21
CA HIS A 92 4.03 -13.45 1.20
C HIS A 92 2.88 -12.82 2.01
N ASP A 93 1.75 -12.56 1.34
CA ASP A 93 0.47 -12.22 1.98
C ASP A 93 -0.65 -13.11 1.42
N SER A 94 -1.06 -14.12 2.21
CA SER A 94 -2.02 -15.13 1.74
C SER A 94 -3.41 -14.57 1.41
N ARG A 95 -3.86 -13.52 2.12
CA ARG A 95 -5.18 -12.92 1.87
C ARG A 95 -5.14 -12.08 0.60
N LEU A 96 -4.13 -11.22 0.47
CA LEU A 96 -3.97 -10.36 -0.71
C LEU A 96 -3.78 -11.20 -1.98
N TYR A 97 -3.02 -12.31 -1.88
CA TYR A 97 -2.82 -13.24 -2.99
C TYR A 97 -4.13 -13.92 -3.41
N ARG A 98 -4.95 -14.35 -2.45
CA ARG A 98 -6.27 -14.92 -2.73
C ARG A 98 -7.17 -13.91 -3.43
N ILE A 99 -7.19 -12.66 -2.97
CA ILE A 99 -7.96 -11.57 -3.60
C ILE A 99 -7.49 -11.36 -5.05
N ALA A 100 -6.18 -11.20 -5.28
CA ALA A 100 -5.64 -11.01 -6.62
C ALA A 100 -5.92 -12.19 -7.57
N ASN A 101 -5.85 -13.43 -7.08
CA ASN A 101 -6.23 -14.60 -7.89
C ASN A 101 -7.70 -14.56 -8.29
N ARG A 102 -8.61 -14.20 -7.36
CA ARG A 102 -10.05 -14.06 -7.66
C ARG A 102 -10.35 -12.91 -8.62
N LEU A 103 -9.50 -11.88 -8.67
CA LEU A 103 -9.60 -10.82 -9.67
C LEU A 103 -9.21 -11.31 -11.07
N LYS A 104 -8.23 -12.22 -11.20
CA LYS A 104 -7.81 -12.80 -12.49
C LYS A 104 -8.80 -13.80 -13.09
N THR A 105 -9.49 -14.59 -12.26
CA THR A 105 -10.31 -15.72 -12.73
C THR A 105 -11.72 -15.32 -13.21
N ALA A 106 -12.20 -14.12 -12.88
CA ALA A 106 -13.50 -13.65 -13.35
C ALA A 106 -13.35 -12.82 -14.62
N LEU A 107 -13.28 -13.52 -15.75
CA LEU A 107 -13.60 -13.01 -17.08
C LEU A 107 -14.93 -13.64 -17.51
#